data_AF-A0A534S136-F1
#
_entry.id   AF-A0A534S136-F1
#
_cell.length_a   1.000
_cell.length_b   1.000
_cell.length_c   1.000
_cell.angle_alpha   90.00
_cell.angle_beta   90.00
_cell.angle_gamma   90.00
#
_symmetry.space_group_name_H-M   'P 1'
#
loop_
_entity.id
_entity.type
_entity.pdbx_description
1 polymer ?
#
loop_
_entity_poly.entity_id
_entity_poly.type
_entity_poly.pdbx_seq_one_letter_code
_entity_poly.pdbx_strand_id
1 'polypeptide(L)' 'MPSTLLSPEQCAEAQALAQAIREAINTEIDDLARTLVTTDDAHLFGDNEFKLRALVHKIAATALEQHLAQKKLGRQN' A
#
# COMPACT_ATOMS: atom_id res chain seq x y z
N MET A 1 2.33 21.50 12.45
CA MET A 1 1.89 20.09 12.44
C MET A 1 2.56 19.41 13.62
N PRO A 2 1.84 18.82 14.58
CA PRO A 2 2.50 18.10 15.67
C PRO A 2 3.16 16.86 15.08
N SER A 3 4.49 16.81 15.11
CA SER A 3 5.25 15.58 14.85
C SER A 3 4.88 14.60 15.97
N THR A 4 3.99 13.65 15.68
CA THR A 4 3.63 12.61 16.63
C THR A 4 4.85 11.71 16.77
N LEU A 5 5.63 11.91 17.83
CA LEU A 5 6.74 11.02 18.16
C LEU A 5 6.14 9.65 18.46
N LEU A 6 6.50 8.65 17.65
CA LEU A 6 6.14 7.27 17.88
C LEU A 6 6.94 6.73 19.07
N SER A 7 6.30 5.90 19.90
CA SER A 7 7.03 5.11 20.89
C SER A 7 7.95 4.09 20.20
N PRO A 8 8.98 3.55 20.88
CA PRO A 8 9.83 2.49 20.32
C PRO A 8 9.02 1.28 19.83
N GLU A 9 7.96 0.91 20.57
CA GLU A 9 7.04 -0.17 20.19
C GLU A 9 6.25 0.17 18.92
N GLN A 10 5.72 1.39 18.83
CA GLN A 10 5.02 1.86 17.63
C GLN A 10 5.94 1.94 16.41
N CYS A 11 7.22 2.29 16.59
CA CYS A 11 8.21 2.24 15.52
C CYS A 11 8.44 0.80 15.03
N ALA A 12 8.56 -0.17 15.95
CA ALA A 12 8.75 -1.57 15.60
C ALA A 12 7.52 -2.15 14.88
N GLU A 13 6.31 -1.83 15.36
CA GLU A 13 5.05 -2.22 14.72
C GLU A 13 4.92 -1.59 13.32
N ALA A 14 5.22 -0.29 13.18
CA ALA A 14 5.20 0.38 11.88
C ALA A 14 6.19 -0.23 10.89
N GLN A 15 7.38 -0.64 11.34
CA GLN A 15 8.37 -1.29 10.48
C GLN A 15 7.91 -2.69 10.05
N ALA A 16 7.37 -3.50 10.96
CA ALA A 16 6.82 -4.81 10.65
C ALA A 16 5.61 -4.71 9.69
N LEU A 17 4.72 -3.75 9.92
CA LEU A 17 3.59 -3.47 9.04
C LEU A 17 4.03 -2.99 7.67
N ALA A 18 5.00 -2.08 7.59
CA ALA A 18 5.52 -1.62 6.31
C ALA A 18 6.11 -2.76 5.48
N GLN A 19 6.80 -3.72 6.12
CA GLN A 19 7.32 -4.89 5.43
C GLN A 19 6.20 -5.80 4.91
N ALA A 20 5.22 -6.13 5.77
CA ALA A 20 4.08 -6.96 5.36
C ALA A 20 3.26 -6.32 4.23
N ILE A 21 3.08 -4.99 4.25
CA ILE A 21 2.41 -4.26 3.18
C ILE A 21 3.19 -4.40 1.88
N ARG A 22 4.51 -4.14 1.89
CA ARG A 22 5.36 -4.24 0.68
C ARG A 22 5.26 -5.61 0.03
N GLU A 23 5.34 -6.66 0.83
CA GLU A 23 5.21 -8.04 0.34
C GLU A 23 3.83 -8.30 -0.29
N ALA A 24 2.77 -7.81 0.35
CA ALA A 24 1.40 -8.03 -0.08
C ALA A 24 0.99 -7.24 -1.33
N ILE A 25 1.66 -6.12 -1.65
CA ILE A 25 1.30 -5.24 -2.78
C ILE A 25 2.21 -5.39 -4.01
N ASN A 26 3.16 -6.32 -3.99
CA ASN A 26 4.14 -6.47 -5.07
C ASN A 26 3.48 -6.64 -6.45
N THR A 27 2.38 -7.39 -6.51
CA THR A 27 1.63 -7.59 -7.77
C THR A 27 1.01 -6.29 -8.27
N GLU A 28 0.37 -5.50 -7.41
CA GLU A 28 -0.24 -4.23 -7.78
C GLU A 28 0.80 -3.19 -8.23
N ILE A 29 1.99 -3.21 -7.63
CA ILE A 29 3.10 -2.35 -8.04
C ILE A 29 3.62 -2.74 -9.42
N ASP A 30 3.76 -4.04 -9.70
CA ASP A 30 4.13 -4.51 -11.03
C ASP A 30 3.10 -4.12 -12.10
N ASP A 31 1.81 -4.26 -11.80
CA ASP A 31 0.72 -3.88 -12.71
C ASP A 31 0.67 -2.37 -12.97
N LEU A 32 0.93 -1.57 -11.94
CA LEU A 32 1.05 -0.11 -12.05
C LEU A 32 2.24 0.27 -12.93
N ALA A 33 3.41 -0.32 -12.70
CA ALA A 33 4.61 -0.07 -13.50
C ALA A 33 4.41 -0.47 -14.95
N ARG A 34 3.86 -1.67 -15.21
CA ARG A 34 3.53 -2.15 -16.56
C ARG A 34 2.58 -1.21 -17.28
N THR A 35 1.53 -0.76 -16.60
CA THR A 35 0.56 0.19 -17.18
C THR A 35 1.23 1.50 -17.59
N LEU A 36 2.12 2.04 -16.75
CA LEU A 36 2.82 3.29 -17.03
C LEU A 36 3.79 3.18 -18.20
N VAL A 37 4.54 2.08 -18.33
CA VAL A 37 5.52 1.93 -19.42
C VAL A 37 4.89 1.59 -20.78
N THR A 38 3.65 1.06 -20.79
CA THR A 38 2.93 0.75 -22.03
C THR A 38 2.02 1.88 -22.52
N THR A 39 1.88 2.95 -21.73
CA THR A 39 1.01 4.08 -22.04
C THR A 39 1.85 5.22 -22.64
N ASP A 40 1.36 5.86 -23.70
CA ASP A 40 1.99 7.06 -24.25
C ASP A 40 1.47 8.35 -23.56
N ASP A 41 2.15 9.47 -23.78
CA ASP A 41 1.79 10.77 -23.17
C ASP A 41 0.35 11.22 -23.53
N ALA A 42 -0.15 10.86 -24.71
CA ALA A 42 -1.49 11.23 -25.17
C ALA A 42 -2.59 10.44 -24.44
N HIS A 43 -2.29 9.25 -23.94
CA HIS A 43 -3.21 8.35 -23.25
C HIS A 43 -2.87 8.16 -21.77
N LEU A 44 -1.93 8.93 -21.21
CA LEU A 44 -1.57 8.84 -19.79
C LEU A 44 -2.77 9.08 -18.86
N PHE A 45 -3.66 9.98 -19.29
CA PHE A 45 -4.86 10.35 -18.57
C PHE A 45 -6.13 9.76 -19.20
N GLY A 46 -7.28 10.00 -18.57
CA GLY A 46 -8.54 9.38 -18.96
C GLY A 46 -8.63 7.96 -18.42
N ASP A 47 -8.89 6.97 -19.27
CA ASP A 47 -9.10 5.58 -18.84
C ASP A 47 -7.90 5.02 -18.06
N ASN A 48 -6.67 5.37 -18.45
CA ASN A 48 -5.46 4.95 -17.74
C ASN A 48 -5.34 5.63 -16.37
N GLU A 49 -5.78 6.88 -16.20
CA GLU A 49 -5.82 7.51 -14.88
C GLU A 49 -6.77 6.74 -13.96
N PHE A 50 -7.98 6.39 -14.43
CA PHE A 50 -8.94 5.64 -13.62
C PHE A 50 -8.41 4.25 -13.27
N LYS A 51 -7.74 3.58 -14.20
CA LYS A 51 -7.07 2.29 -13.95
C LYS A 51 -6.00 2.42 -12.87
N LEU A 52 -5.13 3.43 -12.95
CA LEU A 52 -4.09 3.70 -11.95
C LEU A 52 -4.69 4.01 -10.58
N ARG A 53 -5.75 4.82 -10.53
CA ARG A 53 -6.46 5.12 -9.27
C ARG A 53 -7.07 3.87 -8.64
N ALA A 54 -7.66 2.98 -9.44
CA ALA A 54 -8.17 1.71 -8.95
C ALA A 54 -7.06 0.83 -8.36
N LEU A 55 -5.89 0.77 -8.99
CA LEU A 55 -4.72 0.06 -8.45
C LEU A 55 -4.25 0.65 -7.12
N VAL A 56 -4.17 1.97 -7.01
CA VAL A 56 -3.78 2.64 -5.76
C VAL A 56 -4.82 2.40 -4.65
N HIS A 57 -6.12 2.40 -4.97
CA HIS A 57 -7.15 2.06 -4.00
C HIS A 57 -7.05 0.60 -3.53
N LYS A 58 -6.70 -0.33 -4.42
CA LYS A 58 -6.45 -1.72 -4.06
C LYS A 58 -5.26 -1.86 -3.11
N ILE A 59 -4.14 -1.17 -3.39
CA ILE A 59 -2.97 -1.10 -2.51
C ILE A 59 -3.37 -0.60 -1.11
N ALA A 60 -4.18 0.46 -1.03
CA ALA A 60 -4.66 0.99 0.24
C ALA A 60 -5.55 -0.01 0.99
N ALA A 61 -6.44 -0.72 0.29
CA ALA A 61 -7.27 -1.77 0.88
C ALA A 61 -6.41 -2.90 1.46
N THR A 62 -5.43 -3.40 0.70
CA THR A 62 -4.47 -4.40 1.16
C THR A 62 -3.72 -3.94 2.40
N ALA A 63 -3.30 -2.66 2.47
CA ALA A 63 -2.63 -2.12 3.64
C ALA A 63 -3.51 -2.14 4.90
N LEU A 64 -4.80 -1.82 4.76
CA LEU A 64 -5.77 -1.92 5.86
C LEU A 64 -5.96 -3.37 6.30
N GLU A 65 -6.03 -4.30 5.36
CA GLU A 65 -6.14 -5.74 5.65
C GLU A 65 -4.94 -6.25 6.44
N GLN A 66 -3.71 -5.87 6.06
CA GLN A 66 -2.49 -6.23 6.80
C GLN A 66 -2.49 -5.67 8.22
N HIS A 67 -2.91 -4.41 8.40
CA HIS A 67 -3.02 -3.81 9.73
C HIS A 67 -4.04 -4.57 10.61
N LEU A 68 -5.20 -4.91 10.06
CA LEU A 68 -6.22 -5.66 10.78
C LEU A 68 -5.76 -7.09 11.12
N ALA A 69 -5.01 -7.74 10.23
CA ALA A 69 -4.43 -9.06 10.45
C ALA A 69 -3.41 -9.06 11.60
N GLN A 70 -2.49 -8.08 11.64
CA GLN A 70 -1.52 -7.93 12.73
C GLN A 70 -2.20 -7.68 14.08
N LYS A 71 -3.20 -6.79 14.12
CA LYS A 71 -3.98 -6.52 15.34
C LYS A 71 -4.76 -7.75 15.85
N LYS A 72 -5.13 -8.67 14.97
CA LYS A 72 -5.77 -9.94 15.34
C LYS A 72 -4.77 -10.90 15.97
N LEU A 73 -3.55 -10.99 15.44
CA LEU A 73 -2.46 -11.82 15.97
C LEU A 73 -2.01 -11.34 17.36
N GLY A 74 -1.88 -10.03 17.56
CA GLY A 74 -1.52 -9.44 18.87
C GLY A 74 -2.58 -9.59 19.97
N ARG A 75 -3.83 -9.96 19.62
CA ARG A 75 -4.92 -10.18 20.58
C ARG A 75 -5.06 -11.65 21.04
N GLN A 76 -4.26 -12.56 20.49
CA GLN A 76 -4.29 -13.99 20.81
C GLN A 76 -3.21 -14.41 21.83
N ASN A 77 -2.46 -13.46 22.39
CA ASN A 77 -1.53 -13.67 23.51
C ASN A 77 -2.06 -13.02 24.78
#